data_AF-B6DEL4-F1
#
_entry.id   AF-B6DEL4-F1
#
_cell.length_a   1.000
_cell.length_b   1.000
_cell.length_c   1.000
_cell.angle_alpha   90.00
_cell.angle_beta   90.00
_cell.angle_gamma   90.00
#
_symmetry.space_group_name_H-M   'P 1'
#
loop_
_entity.id
_entity.type
_entity.pdbx_description
1 polymer ?
#
loop_
_entity_poly.entity_id
_entity_poly.type
_entity_poly.pdbx_seq_one_letter_code
_entity_poly.pdbx_strand_id
1 'polypeptide(L)' 'EVALKVQIMAGFDKKLTNWLARHGRNLSPIQKKTLYFVNRRYMQTH' A
#
# COMPACT_ATOMS: atom_id res chain seq x y z
N GLU A 1 1.46 -2.76 -20.15
CA GLU A 1 1.72 -1.87 -18.99
C GLU A 1 0.66 -1.95 -17.88
N VAL A 2 -0.64 -1.81 -18.19
CA VAL A 2 -1.71 -1.75 -17.17
C VAL A 2 -1.78 -3.02 -16.32
N ALA A 3 -1.73 -4.21 -16.92
CA ALA A 3 -1.82 -5.48 -16.20
C ALA A 3 -0.68 -5.68 -15.17
N LEU A 4 0.56 -5.31 -15.53
CA LEU A 4 1.72 -5.37 -14.63
C LEU A 4 1.57 -4.42 -13.45
N LYS A 5 1.18 -3.16 -13.70
CA LYS A 5 0.93 -2.17 -12.64
C LYS A 5 -0.16 -2.64 -11.68
N VAL A 6 -1.22 -3.26 -12.20
CA VAL A 6 -2.31 -3.83 -11.37
C VAL A 6 -1.80 -4.94 -10.45
N GLN A 7 -0.99 -5.87 -10.97
CA GLN A 7 -0.45 -6.98 -10.18
C GLN A 7 0.53 -6.49 -9.10
N ILE A 8 1.40 -5.53 -9.43
CA ILE A 8 2.34 -4.94 -8.47
C ILE A 8 1.58 -4.23 -7.34
N MET A 9 0.58 -3.41 -7.69
CA MET A 9 -0.26 -2.73 -6.71
C MET A 9 -1.03 -3.70 -5.82
N ALA A 10 -1.63 -4.75 -6.40
CA ALA A 10 -2.33 -5.78 -5.63
C ALA A 10 -1.40 -6.50 -4.64
N GLY A 11 -0.15 -6.78 -5.04
CA GLY A 11 0.88 -7.35 -4.18
C GLY A 11 1.26 -6.43 -3.01
N PHE A 12 1.43 -5.14 -3.27
CA PHE A 12 1.72 -4.14 -2.24
C PHE A 12 0.56 -3.95 -1.27
N ASP A 13 -0.67 -3.89 -1.77
CA ASP A 13 -1.86 -3.71 -0.93
C ASP A 13 -2.12 -4.92 -0.03
N LYS A 14 -1.84 -6.15 -0.52
CA LYS A 14 -1.90 -7.37 0.31
C LYS A 14 -0.87 -7.31 1.44
N LYS A 15 0.37 -6.91 1.15
CA LYS A 15 1.42 -6.75 2.18
C LYS A 15 1.05 -5.67 3.19
N LEU A 16 0.56 -4.52 2.73
CA LEU A 16 0.15 -3.41 3.59
C LEU A 16 -1.03 -3.79 4.49
N THR A 17 -2.03 -4.50 3.96
CA THR A 17 -3.19 -4.96 4.75
C THR A 17 -2.74 -5.89 5.88
N ASN A 18 -1.86 -6.86 5.59
CA ASN A 18 -1.31 -7.76 6.61
C ASN A 18 -0.49 -7.00 7.67
N TRP A 19 0.27 -5.99 7.25
CA TRP A 19 1.06 -5.16 8.17
C TRP A 19 0.15 -4.29 9.05
N LEU A 20 -0.90 -3.69 8.48
CA LEU A 20 -1.88 -2.88 9.21
C LEU A 20 -2.67 -3.69 10.23
N ALA A 21 -2.94 -4.97 9.97
CA ALA A 21 -3.57 -5.85 10.95
C ALA A 21 -2.71 -6.01 12.22
N ARG A 22 -1.38 -5.93 12.10
CA ARG A 22 -0.42 -6.08 13.21
C ARG A 22 -0.03 -4.73 13.84
N HIS A 23 0.14 -3.69 13.04
CA HIS A 23 0.76 -2.42 13.46
C HIS A 23 -0.16 -1.20 13.32
N GLY A 24 -1.34 -1.35 12.73
CA GLY A 24 -2.24 -0.24 12.42
C GLY A 24 -3.10 0.26 13.59
N ARG A 25 -2.96 -0.30 14.80
CA ARG A 25 -3.81 0.05 15.95
C ARG A 25 -3.69 1.52 16.35
N ASN A 26 -2.48 2.07 16.32
CA ASN A 26 -2.21 3.45 16.75
C ASN A 26 -2.11 4.43 15.57
N LEU A 27 -2.48 4.00 14.36
CA LEU A 27 -2.48 4.85 13.18
C LEU A 27 -3.85 5.48 12.97
N SER A 28 -3.86 6.79 12.74
CA SER A 28 -5.07 7.51 12.36
C SER A 28 -5.58 7.02 10.99
N PRO A 29 -6.88 7.19 10.69
CA PRO A 29 -7.43 6.85 9.38
C PRO A 29 -6.69 7.55 8.23
N ILE A 30 -6.21 8.78 8.44
CA ILE A 30 -5.43 9.53 7.44
C ILE A 30 -4.07 8.88 7.21
N GLN A 31 -3.35 8.50 8.26
CA GLN A 31 -2.05 7.83 8.14
C GLN A 31 -2.17 6.51 7.36
N LYS A 32 -3.23 5.73 7.61
CA LYS A 32 -3.49 4.48 6.86
C LYS A 32 -3.69 4.75 5.36
N LYS A 33 -4.47 5.78 5.00
CA LYS A 33 -4.64 6.18 3.59
C LYS A 33 -3.33 6.66 2.96
N THR A 34 -2.50 7.38 3.71
CA THR A 34 -1.18 7.83 3.23
C THR A 34 -0.28 6.64 2.87
N LEU A 35 -0.35 5.52 3.59
CA LEU A 35 0.44 4.33 3.25
C LEU A 35 0.06 3.71 1.89
N TYR A 36 -1.23 3.71 1.52
CA TYR A 36 -1.66 3.28 0.18
C TYR A 36 -1.16 4.24 -0.92
N PHE A 37 -1.10 5.54 -0.64
CA PHE A 37 -0.49 6.51 -1.55
C PHE A 37 1.02 6.24 -1.70
N VAL A 38 1.72 5.95 -0.60
CA VAL A 38 3.15 5.62 -0.62
C VAL A 38 3.43 4.38 -1.47
N ASN A 39 2.60 3.34 -1.41
CA ASN A 39 2.74 2.16 -2.30
C ASN A 39 2.66 2.53 -3.78
N ARG A 40 1.72 3.40 -4.17
CA ARG A 40 1.62 3.90 -5.56
C ARG A 40 2.84 4.71 -5.95
N ARG A 41 3.31 5.56 -5.05
CA ARG A 41 4.50 6.40 -5.32
C ARG A 41 5.75 5.55 -5.46
N TYR A 42 5.91 4.53 -4.63
CA TYR A 42 7.03 3.58 -4.71
C TYR A 42 7.08 2.87 -6.07
N MET A 43 5.93 2.42 -6.61
CA MET A 43 5.84 1.85 -7.95
C MET A 43 6.12 2.85 -9.08
N GLN A 44 5.96 4.16 -8.86
CA GLN A 44 6.30 5.15 -9.88
C GLN A 44 7.79 5.45 -9.94
N THR A 45 8.48 5.32 -8.80
CA THR A 45 9.90 5.66 -8.67
C THR A 45 10.82 4.45 -8.86
N HIS A 46 10.26 3.25 -9.01
CA HIS A 46 10.96 1.99 -9.27
C HIS A 46 10.31 1.27 -10.44
#